data_AF-A0A1R1LKM3-F1
#
_entry.id   AF-A0A1R1LKM3-F1
#
_cell.length_a   1.000
_cell.length_b   1.000
_cell.length_c   1.000
_cell.angle_alpha   90.00
_cell.angle_beta   90.00
_cell.angle_gamma   90.00
#
_symmetry.space_group_name_H-M   'P 1'
#
loop_
_entity.id
_entity.type
_entity.pdbx_description
1 polymer ?
#
loop_
_entity_poly.entity_id
_entity_poly.type
_entity_poly.pdbx_seq_one_letter_code
_entity_poly.pdbx_strand_id
1 'polypeptide(L)'
;MSTLRIGLVLLIFPMAILLGGYFSELSLVNECLREQGSFDYSRQVCDFSQNHPFISYFQRHTSWVNGAMLISVLGLILCAIGLYQKKR
;
A
#
# COMPACT_ATOMS: atom_id res chain seq x y z
N MET A 1 7.14 -16.78 -19.31
CA MET A 1 7.43 -16.71 -17.86
C MET A 1 6.76 -17.91 -17.19
N SER A 2 7.47 -18.67 -16.35
CA SER A 2 6.83 -19.76 -15.59
C SER A 2 5.69 -19.19 -14.73
N THR A 3 4.55 -19.87 -14.66
CA THR A 3 3.35 -19.50 -13.90
C THR A 3 3.66 -19.04 -12.47
N LEU A 4 4.68 -19.65 -11.86
CA LEU A 4 5.18 -19.32 -10.53
C LEU A 4 5.80 -17.91 -10.44
N ARG A 5 6.53 -17.45 -11.45
CA ARG A 5 7.08 -16.08 -11.48
C ARG A 5 5.97 -15.04 -11.58
N ILE A 6 4.96 -15.32 -12.40
CA ILE A 6 3.81 -14.42 -12.58
C ILE A 6 3.02 -14.31 -11.28
N GLY A 7 2.72 -15.45 -10.63
CA GLY A 7 2.05 -15.47 -9.33
C GLY A 7 2.80 -14.69 -8.26
N LEU A 8 4.14 -14.82 -8.22
CA LEU A 8 4.97 -14.14 -7.23
C LEU A 8 4.98 -12.62 -7.43
N VAL A 9 5.01 -12.15 -8.68
CA VAL A 9 4.88 -10.72 -9.00
C VAL A 9 3.51 -10.21 -8.57
N LEU A 10 2.43 -10.88 -8.93
CA LEU A 10 1.06 -10.50 -8.53
C LEU A 10 0.87 -10.51 -7.01
N LEU A 11 1.57 -11.39 -6.30
CA LEU A 11 1.49 -11.49 -4.85
C LEU A 11 2.18 -10.32 -4.13
N ILE A 12 3.40 -9.96 -4.55
CA ILE A 12 4.27 -9.02 -3.82
C ILE A 12 4.14 -7.59 -4.33
N PHE A 13 4.11 -7.41 -5.66
CA PHE A 13 4.17 -6.09 -6.29
C PHE A 13 3.09 -5.10 -5.82
N PRO A 14 1.79 -5.46 -5.73
CA PRO A 14 0.78 -4.51 -5.29
C PRO A 14 0.97 -4.10 -3.82
N MET A 15 1.46 -5.00 -2.97
CA MET A 15 1.75 -4.70 -1.56
C MET A 15 2.96 -3.76 -1.42
N ALA A 16 3.98 -3.94 -2.25
CA ALA A 16 5.14 -3.04 -2.28
C ALA A 16 4.74 -1.61 -2.69
N ILE A 17 3.81 -1.46 -3.64
CA ILE A 17 3.28 -0.14 -4.03
C ILE A 17 2.54 0.52 -2.88
N LEU A 18 1.64 -0.21 -2.20
CA LEU A 18 0.92 0.32 -1.04
C LEU A 18 1.86 0.76 0.08
N LEU A 19 2.88 -0.05 0.35
CA LEU A 19 3.90 0.25 1.36
C LEU A 19 4.70 1.50 0.98
N GLY A 20 5.07 1.65 -0.30
CA GLY A 20 5.75 2.83 -0.80
C GLY A 20 4.93 4.11 -0.61
N GLY A 21 3.64 4.08 -0.97
CA GLY A 21 2.73 5.21 -0.76
C GLY A 21 2.53 5.56 0.72
N TYR A 22 2.43 4.54 1.58
CA TYR A 22 2.34 4.74 3.02
C TYR A 22 3.60 5.42 3.58
N PHE A 23 4.79 4.95 3.20
CA PHE A 23 6.04 5.53 3.69
C PHE A 23 6.28 6.95 3.17
N SER A 24 5.88 7.25 1.93
CA SER A 24 6.00 8.62 1.42
C SER A 24 5.11 9.58 2.19
N GLU A 25 3.86 9.20 2.47
CA GLU A 25 2.98 10.04 3.28
C GLU A 25 3.49 10.15 4.72
N LEU A 26 3.90 9.04 5.33
CA LEU A 26 4.44 9.03 6.69
C LEU A 26 5.65 9.97 6.83
N SER A 27 6.50 10.06 5.81
CA SER A 27 7.62 11.01 5.80
C SER A 27 7.15 12.46 5.86
N LEU A 28 6.17 12.84 5.04
CA LEU A 28 5.61 14.20 5.01
C LEU A 28 4.91 14.57 6.31
N VAL A 29 4.14 13.64 6.87
CA VAL A 29 3.46 13.80 8.15
C VAL A 29 4.47 14.00 9.28
N ASN A 30 5.53 13.19 9.31
CA ASN A 30 6.58 13.32 10.32
C ASN A 30 7.34 14.64 10.22
N GLU A 31 7.61 15.13 9.01
CA GLU A 31 8.25 16.42 8.79
C GLU A 31 7.37 17.57 9.32
N CYS A 32 6.07 17.57 8.97
CA CYS A 32 5.11 18.55 9.47
C CYS A 32 4.98 18.57 11.00
N LEU A 33 4.89 17.38 11.61
CA LEU A 33 4.81 17.24 13.07
C LEU A 33 6.09 17.72 13.78
N ARG A 34 7.27 17.53 13.16
CA ARG A 34 8.54 18.03 13.70
C ARG A 34 8.61 19.56 13.70
N GLU A 35 7.95 20.21 12.75
CA GLU A 35 7.79 21.67 12.68
C GLU A 35 6.68 22.19 13.59
N GLN A 36 6.07 21.33 14.42
CA GLN A 36 4.92 21.65 15.29
C GLN A 36 3.65 22.06 14.52
N GLY A 37 3.57 21.69 13.25
CA GLY A 37 2.35 21.85 12.44
C GLY A 37 1.36 20.72 12.63
N SER A 38 0.21 20.85 11.97
CA SER A 38 -0.83 19.82 11.88
C SER A 38 -1.07 19.45 10.41
N PHE A 39 -0.99 18.16 10.09
CA PHE A 39 -1.08 17.70 8.71
C PHE A 39 -2.55 17.56 8.25
N ASP A 40 -2.91 18.25 7.17
CA ASP A 40 -4.21 18.09 6.50
C ASP A 40 -4.15 16.89 5.55
N TYR A 41 -4.71 15.76 6.02
CA TYR A 41 -4.79 14.50 5.29
C TYR A 41 -5.65 14.57 4.01
N SER A 42 -6.57 15.54 3.89
CA SER A 42 -7.43 15.69 2.72
C SER A 42 -6.73 16.47 1.61
N ARG A 43 -5.96 17.49 1.98
CA ARG A 43 -5.24 18.37 1.05
C ARG A 43 -3.77 18.01 0.86
N GLN A 44 -3.24 17.10 1.67
CA GLN A 44 -1.83 16.66 1.66
C GLN A 44 -0.86 17.81 1.93
N VAL A 45 -1.19 18.70 2.87
CA VAL A 45 -0.37 19.88 3.21
C VAL A 45 -0.19 20.00 4.72
N CYS A 46 0.92 20.61 5.13
CA CYS A 46 1.14 21.00 6.51
C CYS A 46 0.45 22.35 6.79
N ASP A 47 -0.41 22.39 7.81
CA ASP A 47 -1.10 23.59 8.27
C ASP A 47 -0.62 23.95 9.69
N PHE A 48 -0.17 25.18 9.88
CA PHE A 48 0.32 25.69 11.17
C PHE A 48 -0.75 26.48 11.95
N SER A 49 -1.89 26.78 11.32
CA SER A 49 -2.93 27.63 11.90
C SER A 49 -4.07 26.83 12.52
N GLN A 50 -4.36 25.64 12.02
CA GLN A 50 -5.49 24.82 12.46
C GLN A 50 -5.04 23.41 12.79
N ASN A 51 -5.77 22.76 13.71
CA ASN A 51 -5.52 21.38 14.08
C ASN A 51 -6.44 20.44 13.29
N HIS A 52 -5.86 19.54 12.52
CA HIS A 52 -6.56 18.59 11.66
C HIS A 52 -6.65 17.22 12.31
N PRO A 53 -7.78 16.51 12.16
CA PRO A 53 -7.93 15.16 12.69
C PRO A 53 -7.06 14.17 11.91
N PHE A 54 -6.53 13.17 12.62
CA PHE A 54 -5.82 12.05 11.99
C PHE A 54 -6.78 11.21 11.13
N ILE A 55 -6.43 11.01 9.86
CA ILE A 55 -7.15 10.10 8.97
C ILE A 55 -6.16 9.08 8.40
N SER A 56 -6.37 7.81 8.70
CA SER A 56 -5.44 6.77 8.27
C SER A 56 -5.36 6.65 6.73
N TYR A 57 -4.18 6.30 6.22
CA TYR A 57 -3.95 6.03 4.79
C TYR A 57 -4.89 4.95 4.25
N PHE A 58 -5.08 3.87 5.02
CA PHE A 58 -5.95 2.75 4.65
C PHE A 58 -7.42 3.15 4.49
N GLN A 59 -7.93 4.04 5.35
CA GLN A 59 -9.30 4.55 5.22
C GLN A 59 -9.48 5.36 3.93
N ARG A 60 -8.51 6.23 3.59
CA ARG A 60 -8.57 7.07 2.38
C ARG A 60 -8.35 6.28 1.09
N HIS A 61 -7.56 5.21 1.13
CA HIS A 61 -7.21 4.39 -0.03
C HIS A 61 -7.90 3.01 -0.02
N THR A 62 -9.09 2.90 0.55
CA THR A 62 -9.83 1.63 0.71
C THR A 62 -9.96 0.84 -0.60
N SER A 63 -10.29 1.50 -1.73
CA SER A 63 -10.42 0.84 -3.03
C SER A 63 -9.11 0.24 -3.52
N TRP A 64 -8.00 0.95 -3.35
CA TRP A 64 -6.66 0.50 -3.68
C TRP A 64 -6.21 -0.68 -2.82
N VAL A 65 -6.46 -0.60 -1.50
CA VAL A 65 -6.11 -1.67 -0.57
C VAL A 65 -6.88 -2.96 -0.89
N ASN A 66 -8.19 -2.85 -1.14
CA ASN A 66 -9.01 -4.00 -1.52
C ASN A 66 -8.61 -4.57 -2.88
N GLY A 67 -8.32 -3.71 -3.86
CA GLY A 67 -7.82 -4.14 -5.17
C GLY A 67 -6.50 -4.89 -5.07
N ALA A 68 -5.54 -4.36 -4.31
CA ALA A 68 -4.26 -5.02 -4.05
C ALA A 68 -4.45 -6.38 -3.37
N MET A 69 -5.37 -6.48 -2.39
CA MET A 69 -5.68 -7.74 -1.72
C MET A 69 -6.20 -8.79 -2.72
N LEU A 70 -7.14 -8.42 -3.60
CA LEU A 70 -7.67 -9.32 -4.63
C LEU A 70 -6.58 -9.78 -5.60
N ILE A 71 -5.71 -8.85 -6.05
CA ILE A 71 -4.58 -9.18 -6.93
C ILE A 71 -3.61 -10.14 -6.22
N SER A 72 -3.31 -9.91 -4.95
CA SER A 72 -2.43 -10.78 -4.16
C SER A 72 -3.02 -12.18 -3.98
N VAL A 73 -4.34 -12.30 -3.78
CA VAL A 73 -5.04 -13.60 -3.72
C VAL A 73 -4.91 -14.35 -5.05
N LEU A 74 -5.09 -13.68 -6.19
CA LEU A 74 -4.86 -14.29 -7.50
C LEU A 74 -3.41 -14.73 -7.69
N GLY A 75 -2.46 -13.89 -7.25
CA GLY A 75 -1.03 -14.23 -7.25
C GLY A 75 -0.73 -15.49 -6.42
N LEU A 76 -1.34 -15.62 -5.25
CA LEU A 76 -1.20 -16.79 -4.37
C LEU A 76 -1.70 -18.07 -5.06
N ILE A 77 -2.87 -18.00 -5.70
CA ILE A 77 -3.46 -19.14 -6.42
C ILE A 77 -2.53 -19.58 -7.57
N LEU A 78 -2.02 -18.64 -8.36
CA LEU A 78 -1.10 -18.95 -9.46
C LEU A 78 0.24 -19.52 -8.96
N CYS A 79 0.77 -19.01 -7.84
CA CYS A 79 1.92 -19.59 -7.17
C CYS A 79 1.68 -21.04 -6.76
N ALA A 80 0.53 -21.33 -6.13
CA ALA A 80 0.17 -22.69 -5.71
C ALA A 80 0.06 -23.64 -6.90
N ILE A 81 -0.59 -23.22 -7.99
CA ILE A 81 -0.69 -24.00 -9.24
C ILE A 81 0.71 -24.26 -9.82
N GLY A 82 1.55 -23.24 -9.90
CA GLY A 82 2.91 -23.37 -10.42
C GLY A 82 3.79 -24.31 -9.59
N LEU A 83 3.66 -24.29 -8.26
CA LEU A 83 4.35 -25.21 -7.36
C LEU A 83 3.85 -26.64 -7.53
N TYR A 84 2.54 -26.83 -7.68
CA TYR A 84 1.92 -28.14 -7.83
C TYR A 84 2.28 -28.81 -9.16
N GLN A 85 2.27 -28.03 -10.26
CA GLN A 85 2.63 -28.52 -11.59
C GLN A 85 4.12 -28.89 -11.71
N LYS A 86 5.01 -28.19 -11.00
CA LYS A 86 6.45 -28.46 -11.01
C LYS A 86 6.86 -29.70 -10.19
N LYS A 87 5.98 -30.17 -9.31
CA LYS A 87 6.22 -31.35 -8.47
C LYS A 87 5.77 -32.67 -9.14
N ARG A 88 5.03 -32.61 -10.25
CA ARG A 88 4.81 -33.75 -11.15
C ARG A 88 5.92 -33.82 -12.18
#